data_AF-A0AA95ZH19-F1
#
_entry.id   AF-A0AA95ZH19-F1
#
_cell.length_a   1.000
_cell.length_b   1.000
_cell.length_c   1.000
_cell.angle_alpha   90.00
_cell.angle_beta   90.00
_cell.angle_gamma   90.00
#
_symmetry.space_group_name_H-M   'P 1'
#
loop_
_entity.id
_entity.type
_entity.pdbx_description
1 polymer ?
#
loop_
_entity_poly.entity_id
_entity_poly.type
_entity_poly.pdbx_seq_one_letter_code
_entity_poly.pdbx_strand_id
1 'polypeptide(L)' 'MTAADGVIRRIVAKIALAAEQPGIGAPRPELSQTARILIEGRYVAIYEPQADGVREPGTWL' A
#
# COMPACT_ATOMS: atom_id res chain seq x y z
N MET A 1 11.46 15.93 16.92
CA MET A 1 10.48 15.36 15.96
C MET A 1 10.47 16.23 14.73
N THR A 2 10.82 15.67 13.58
CA THR A 2 10.87 16.40 12.31
C THR A 2 9.55 16.29 11.56
N ALA A 3 9.29 17.19 10.60
CA ALA A 3 8.09 17.10 9.75
C ALA A 3 8.02 15.76 8.98
N ALA A 4 9.16 15.16 8.67
CA ALA A 4 9.25 13.86 8.00
C ALA A 4 8.65 12.73 8.85
N ASP A 5 8.89 12.74 10.16
CA ASP A 5 8.37 11.71 11.08
C ASP A 5 6.84 11.63 11.02
N GLY A 6 6.17 12.77 10.93
CA GLY A 6 4.71 12.85 10.83
C GLY A 6 4.17 12.26 9.53
N VAL A 7 4.84 12.51 8.40
CA VAL A 7 4.46 11.94 7.10
C VAL A 7 4.63 10.42 7.10
N ILE A 8 5.78 9.93 7.56
CA ILE A 8 6.09 8.50 7.60
C ILE A 8 5.06 7.76 8.46
N ARG A 9 4.75 8.27 9.66
CA ARG A 9 3.75 7.64 10.55
C ARG A 9 2.39 7.46 9.88
N ARG A 10 1.91 8.47 9.14
CA ARG A 10 0.61 8.38 8.45
C ARG A 10 0.62 7.38 7.30
N ILE A 11 1.71 7.34 6.53
CA ILE A 11 1.88 6.37 5.45
C ILE A 11 1.90 4.94 6.02
N VAL A 12 2.70 4.70 7.07
CA VAL A 12 2.79 3.38 7.73
C VAL A 12 1.44 2.95 8.29
N ALA A 13 0.69 3.86 8.94
CA ALA A 13 -0.64 3.55 9.45
C ALA A 13 -1.61 3.10 8.34
N LYS A 14 -1.56 3.72 7.15
CA LYS A 14 -2.37 3.28 6.01
C LYS A 14 -1.95 1.95 5.42
N ILE A 15 -0.65 1.67 5.39
CA ILE A 15 -0.14 0.38 4.94
C ILE A 15 -0.57 -0.73 5.90
N ALA A 16 -0.48 -0.50 7.21
CA ALA A 16 -0.97 -1.46 8.21
C ALA A 16 -2.48 -1.75 8.04
N LEU A 17 -3.28 -0.71 7.81
CA LEU A 17 -4.71 -0.87 7.52
C LEU A 17 -4.96 -1.67 6.23
N ALA A 18 -4.14 -1.47 5.19
CA ALA A 18 -4.24 -2.25 3.96
C ALA A 18 -3.83 -3.72 4.15
N ALA A 19 -2.88 -4.00 5.04
CA ALA A 19 -2.49 -5.37 5.37
C ALA A 19 -3.63 -6.13 6.08
N GLU A 20 -4.35 -5.46 6.99
CA GLU A 20 -5.51 -6.04 7.69
C GLU A 20 -6.76 -6.11 6.79
N GLN A 21 -6.94 -5.13 5.91
CA GLN A 21 -8.10 -5.02 5.02
C GLN A 21 -7.64 -4.80 3.57
N PRO A 22 -7.18 -5.86 2.86
CA PRO A 22 -6.57 -5.70 1.54
C PRO A 22 -7.50 -5.13 0.47
N GLY A 23 -8.82 -5.15 0.71
CA GLY A 23 -9.83 -4.58 -0.19
C GLY A 23 -10.05 -3.06 -0.05
N ILE A 24 -9.45 -2.39 0.94
CA ILE A 24 -9.79 -0.99 1.28
C ILE A 24 -9.32 0.04 0.24
N GLY A 25 -8.30 -0.31 -0.56
CA GLY A 25 -7.81 0.56 -1.63
C GLY A 25 -8.69 0.51 -2.88
N ALA A 26 -8.80 1.64 -3.57
CA ALA A 26 -9.54 1.73 -4.83
C ALA A 26 -8.82 0.92 -5.92
N PRO A 27 -9.52 0.05 -6.68
CA PRO A 27 -8.91 -0.77 -7.72
C PRO A 27 -8.40 0.10 -8.88
N ARG A 28 -7.27 -0.33 -9.44
CA ARG A 28 -6.60 0.28 -10.60
C ARG A 28 -6.22 -0.79 -11.63
N PRO A 29 -7.20 -1.38 -12.32
CA PRO A 29 -6.97 -2.42 -13.33
C PRO A 29 -6.06 -1.95 -14.47
N GLU A 30 -5.94 -0.65 -14.69
CA GLU A 30 -5.02 -0.03 -15.64
C GLU A 30 -3.53 -0.17 -15.25
N LEU A 31 -3.22 -0.47 -13.99
CA LEU A 31 -1.84 -0.73 -13.52
C LEU A 31 -1.55 -2.23 -13.46
N SER A 32 -2.49 -3.02 -12.93
CA SER A 32 -2.45 -4.48 -12.81
C SER A 32 -3.82 -4.99 -12.38
N GLN A 33 -4.11 -6.28 -12.62
CA GLN A 33 -5.42 -6.88 -12.32
C GLN A 33 -5.83 -6.75 -10.84
N THR A 34 -4.87 -6.76 -9.91
CA THR A 34 -5.13 -6.69 -8.47
C THR A 34 -4.64 -5.40 -7.83
N ALA A 35 -4.06 -4.47 -8.60
CA ALA A 35 -3.52 -3.23 -8.07
C ALA A 35 -4.61 -2.36 -7.43
N ARG A 36 -4.26 -1.78 -6.28
CA ARG A 36 -5.10 -0.90 -5.49
C ARG A 36 -4.29 0.30 -5.02
N ILE A 37 -5.01 1.40 -4.77
CA ILE A 37 -4.39 2.64 -4.28
C ILE A 37 -5.01 3.16 -2.99
N LEU A 38 -4.17 3.75 -2.14
CA LEU A 38 -4.55 4.55 -0.98
C LEU A 38 -3.91 5.93 -1.07
N ILE A 39 -4.68 6.97 -0.74
CA ILE A 39 -4.22 8.36 -0.83
C ILE A 39 -3.98 8.90 0.58
N GLU A 40 -2.77 9.35 0.90
CA GLU A 40 -2.42 10.03 2.15
C GLU A 40 -1.90 11.44 1.88
N GLY A 41 -2.76 12.44 2.01
CA GLY A 41 -2.44 13.81 1.63
C GLY A 41 -2.05 13.91 0.16
N ARG A 42 -0.77 14.21 -0.10
CA ARG A 42 -0.19 14.32 -1.46
C ARG A 42 0.50 13.05 -1.94
N TYR A 43 0.46 11.97 -1.15
CA TYR A 43 1.13 10.70 -1.45
C TYR A 43 0.12 9.64 -1.85
N VAL A 44 0.54 8.75 -2.75
CA VAL A 44 -0.23 7.56 -3.16
C VAL A 44 0.58 6.32 -2.83
N ALA A 45 -0.03 5.40 -2.09
CA ALA A 45 0.49 4.05 -1.91
C ALA A 45 -0.20 3.12 -2.91
N ILE A 46 0.59 2.48 -3.76
CA ILE A 46 0.14 1.47 -4.74
C ILE A 46 0.53 0.11 -4.20
N TYR A 47 -0.40 -0.84 -4.14
CA TYR A 47 -0.15 -2.18 -3.64
C TYR A 47 -1.04 -3.21 -4.36
N GLU A 48 -0.65 -4.48 -4.26
CA GLU A 48 -1.43 -5.61 -4.75
C GLU A 48 -1.70 -6.56 -3.58
N PRO A 49 -2.98 -6.78 -3.21
CA PRO A 49 -3.33 -7.82 -2.24
C PRO A 49 -2.80 -9.19 -2.68
N GLN A 50 -2.03 -9.84 -1.81
CA GLN A 50 -1.65 -11.23 -1.99
C GLN A 50 -2.52 -12.10 -1.08
N ALA A 51 -2.94 -13.28 -1.55
CA ALA A 51 -3.82 -14.17 -0.81
C ALA A 51 -3.16 -14.75 0.47
N ASP A 52 -1.82 -14.73 0.54
CA ASP A 52 -0.98 -15.24 1.62
C ASP A 52 -0.14 -14.15 2.33
N GLY A 53 -0.42 -12.88 2.08
CA GLY A 53 0.07 -11.75 2.88
C GLY A 53 1.56 -11.40 2.76
N VAL A 54 2.43 -12.24 2.17
CA VAL A 54 3.87 -11.94 2.02
C VAL A 54 4.41 -12.49 0.70
N ARG A 55 4.69 -11.61 -0.27
CA ARG A 55 5.64 -11.92 -1.34
C ARG A 55 7.01 -11.44 -0.90
N GLU A 56 7.92 -12.38 -0.65
CA GLU A 56 9.35 -12.08 -0.41
C GLU A 56 9.87 -11.13 -1.51
N PRO A 57 10.60 -10.06 -1.16
CA PRO A 57 11.19 -9.17 -2.15
C PRO A 57 12.40 -9.89 -2.78
N GLY A 58 12.22 -10.52 -3.94
CA GLY A 58 13.37 -11.16 -4.61
C GLY A 58 13.13 -11.89 -5.93
N THR A 59 11.91 -12.30 -6.27
CA THR A 59 11.70 -13.10 -7.50
C THR A 59 11.20 -12.24 -8.64
N TRP A 60 12.13 -11.49 -9.25
CA TRP A 60 12.01 -10.97 -10.60
C TRP A 60 12.88 -11.79 -11.55
N LEU A 61 12.67 -13.11 -11.60
CA LEU A 61 13.16 -14.02 -12.65
C LEU A 61 12.17 -15.17 -12.80
#